data_AF-A0A812M0T9-F1
#
_entry.id   AF-A0A812M0T9-F1
#
_cell.length_a   1.000
_cell.length_b   1.000
_cell.length_c   1.000
_cell.angle_alpha   90.00
_cell.angle_beta   90.00
_cell.angle_gamma   90.00
#
_symmetry.space_group_name_H-M   'P 1'
#
loop_
_entity.id
_entity.type
_entity.pdbx_description
1 polymer ?
#
loop_
_entity_poly.entity_id
_entity_poly.type
_entity_poly.pdbx_seq_one_letter_code
_entity_poly.pdbx_strand_id
1 'polypeptide(L)'
;MAAHGSTLRALSIPVGHGKPAVPLKSHRKCLAVSDALRLKAARQNAPLSFGSVSHLQTRQPLQNCRPCMFEQRPGRCRKSFLCDFCHLAHPNRQKVKPSPARGIWSL
;
A
#
# COMPACT_ATOMS: atom_id res chain seq x y z
N MET A 1 -9.14 -22.03 -8.18
CA MET A 1 -9.68 -20.66 -8.23
C MET A 1 -10.18 -20.29 -6.84
N ALA A 2 -9.52 -19.37 -6.13
CA ALA A 2 -10.00 -18.89 -4.82
C ALA A 2 -9.80 -17.37 -4.75
N ALA A 3 -10.81 -16.63 -5.19
CA ALA A 3 -10.94 -15.22 -4.88
C ALA A 3 -11.41 -15.12 -3.43
N HIS A 4 -10.47 -15.01 -2.48
CA HIS A 4 -10.79 -14.53 -1.14
C HIS A 4 -11.24 -13.07 -1.27
N GLY A 5 -12.54 -12.88 -1.49
CA GLY A 5 -13.20 -11.59 -1.44
C GLY A 5 -13.24 -11.13 0.01
N SER A 6 -12.11 -10.63 0.52
CA SER A 6 -12.06 -9.93 1.80
C SER A 6 -13.01 -8.74 1.71
N THR A 7 -14.19 -8.86 2.32
CA THR A 7 -15.14 -7.75 2.41
C THR A 7 -14.41 -6.57 3.05
N LEU A 8 -14.30 -5.45 2.33
CA LEU A 8 -13.55 -4.26 2.74
C LEU A 8 -13.99 -3.69 4.09
N ARG A 9 -15.19 -4.07 4.57
CA ARG A 9 -15.73 -3.78 5.90
C ARG A 9 -14.85 -4.27 7.06
N ALA A 10 -13.96 -5.23 6.85
CA ALA A 10 -13.05 -5.66 7.89
C ALA A 10 -11.91 -4.64 8.11
N LEU A 11 -11.52 -3.88 7.08
CA LEU A 11 -10.30 -3.07 7.10
C LEU A 11 -10.36 -1.98 8.19
N SER A 12 -9.25 -1.66 8.85
CA SER A 12 -9.16 -0.69 9.92
C SER A 12 -7.88 0.14 9.84
N ILE A 13 -7.96 1.43 10.20
CA ILE A 13 -6.84 2.36 10.16
C ILE A 13 -6.23 2.44 11.56
N PRO A 14 -4.92 2.18 11.74
CA PRO A 14 -4.26 2.39 13.03
C PRO A 14 -4.23 3.89 13.35
N VAL A 15 -4.72 4.27 14.53
CA VAL A 15 -4.80 5.68 14.96
C VAL A 15 -3.66 5.98 15.95
N GLY A 16 -2.40 5.82 15.51
CA GLY A 16 -1.23 6.07 16.36
C GLY A 16 -1.04 5.06 17.51
N HIS A 17 0.01 5.24 18.30
CA HIS A 17 0.35 4.34 19.40
C HIS A 17 -0.71 4.38 20.51
N GLY A 18 -1.29 3.22 20.83
CA GLY A 18 -2.19 3.03 21.98
C GLY A 18 -3.67 3.29 21.72
N LYS A 19 -4.09 3.69 20.51
CA LYS A 19 -5.52 3.84 20.17
C LYS A 19 -6.04 2.62 19.40
N PRO A 20 -7.30 2.21 19.62
CA PRO A 20 -7.90 1.11 18.89
C PRO A 20 -7.95 1.44 17.39
N ALA A 21 -7.67 0.43 16.56
CA ALA A 21 -7.82 0.55 15.12
C ALA A 21 -9.29 0.80 14.77
N VAL A 22 -9.56 1.79 13.91
CA VAL A 22 -10.94 2.17 13.58
C VAL A 22 -11.32 1.58 12.22
N PRO A 23 -12.48 0.91 12.10
CA PRO A 23 -12.94 0.37 10.82
C PRO A 23 -12.98 1.42 9.71
N LEU A 24 -12.54 1.04 8.51
CA LEU A 24 -12.71 1.78 7.28
C LEU A 24 -14.16 1.68 6.85
N LYS A 25 -14.72 2.85 6.55
CA LYS A 25 -16.02 2.99 5.89
C LYS A 25 -15.87 2.95 4.38
N SER A 26 -14.64 3.11 3.88
CA SER A 26 -14.32 3.18 2.46
C SER A 26 -14.43 1.84 1.74
N HIS A 27 -14.74 1.93 0.44
CA HIS A 27 -14.85 0.83 -0.48
C HIS A 27 -13.90 1.03 -1.68
N ARG A 28 -13.61 -0.03 -2.45
CA ARG A 28 -12.74 0.02 -3.65
C ARG A 28 -13.16 1.03 -4.72
N LYS A 29 -14.40 1.52 -4.67
CA LYS A 29 -14.96 2.51 -5.61
C LYS A 29 -15.24 3.88 -4.97
N CYS A 30 -15.11 4.01 -3.65
CA CYS A 30 -15.49 5.22 -2.92
C CYS A 30 -14.70 5.34 -1.62
N LEU A 31 -14.00 6.45 -1.42
CA LEU A 31 -13.26 6.73 -0.20
C LEU A 31 -14.08 7.67 0.70
N ALA A 32 -14.37 7.24 1.93
CA ALA A 32 -14.99 8.10 2.92
C ALA A 32 -14.01 9.20 3.32
N VAL A 33 -14.48 10.45 3.39
CA VAL A 33 -13.64 11.61 3.78
C VAL A 33 -12.97 11.39 5.13
N SER A 34 -13.67 10.78 6.10
CA SER A 34 -13.10 10.43 7.40
C SER A 34 -11.87 9.53 7.29
N ASP A 35 -11.89 8.58 6.36
CA ASP A 35 -10.78 7.66 6.16
C ASP A 35 -9.63 8.35 5.44
N ALA A 36 -9.93 9.20 4.45
CA ALA A 36 -8.91 10.02 3.78
C ALA A 36 -8.13 10.90 4.78
N LEU A 37 -8.83 11.55 5.72
CA LEU A 37 -8.20 12.37 6.76
C LEU A 37 -7.33 11.54 7.70
N ARG A 38 -7.78 10.34 8.09
CA ARG A 38 -6.99 9.41 8.91
C ARG A 38 -5.75 8.92 8.18
N LEU A 39 -5.86 8.58 6.90
CA LEU A 39 -4.73 8.16 6.06
C LEU A 39 -3.70 9.28 5.89
N LYS A 40 -4.16 10.54 5.77
CA LYS A 40 -3.29 11.72 5.75
C LYS A 40 -2.58 11.91 7.10
N ALA A 41 -3.28 11.75 8.22
CA ALA A 41 -2.70 11.91 9.55
C ALA A 41 -1.71 10.78 9.92
N ALA A 42 -1.91 9.57 9.39
CA ALA A 42 -1.08 8.40 9.71
C ALA A 42 0.39 8.51 9.22
N ARG A 43 0.69 9.44 8.31
CA ARG A 43 2.05 9.67 7.81
C ARG A 43 2.25 11.15 7.48
N GLN A 44 3.19 11.79 8.16
CA GLN A 44 3.41 13.25 8.11
C GLN A 44 3.77 13.76 6.71
N ASN A 45 4.63 13.03 5.98
CA ASN A 45 5.20 13.54 4.71
C ASN A 45 4.34 13.26 3.47
N ALA A 46 3.44 12.26 3.54
CA ALA A 46 2.55 11.90 2.45
C ALA A 46 1.45 10.94 2.94
N PRO A 47 0.23 11.04 2.43
CA PRO A 47 -0.87 10.18 2.88
C PRO A 47 -0.57 8.70 2.58
N LEU A 48 -1.01 7.83 3.50
CA LEU A 48 -1.08 6.40 3.21
C LEU A 48 -2.14 6.13 2.13
N SER A 49 -1.92 5.05 1.37
CA SER A 49 -2.86 4.59 0.36
C SER A 49 -3.81 3.52 0.89
N PHE A 50 -4.88 3.26 0.16
CA PHE A 50 -5.75 2.11 0.41
C PHE A 50 -4.97 0.78 0.41
N GLY A 51 -4.00 0.65 -0.49
CA GLY A 51 -3.08 -0.50 -0.52
C GLY A 51 -2.26 -0.66 0.76
N SER A 52 -1.86 0.44 1.41
CA SER A 52 -1.15 0.39 2.70
C SER A 52 -2.01 -0.19 3.81
N VAL A 53 -3.30 0.15 3.85
CA VAL A 53 -4.21 -0.37 4.88
C VAL A 53 -4.39 -1.87 4.71
N SER A 54 -4.59 -2.32 3.47
CA SER A 54 -4.75 -3.74 3.17
C SER A 54 -3.54 -4.54 3.66
N HIS A 55 -2.32 -4.04 3.42
CA HIS A 55 -1.08 -4.65 3.93
C HIS A 55 -1.03 -4.75 5.46
N LEU A 56 -1.29 -3.64 6.16
CA LEU A 56 -1.24 -3.57 7.64
C LEU A 56 -2.23 -4.54 8.28
N GLN A 57 -3.40 -4.71 7.66
CA GLN A 57 -4.45 -5.54 8.21
C GLN A 57 -4.26 -7.02 7.97
N THR A 58 -3.90 -7.42 6.74
CA THR A 58 -3.76 -8.84 6.43
C THR A 58 -2.52 -9.47 7.08
N ARG A 59 -1.68 -8.66 7.74
CA ARG A 59 -0.34 -9.04 8.25
C ARG A 59 0.43 -9.87 7.23
N GLN A 60 0.21 -9.59 5.94
CA GLN A 60 0.79 -10.41 4.90
C GLN A 60 2.30 -10.20 4.92
N PRO A 61 3.10 -11.27 4.75
CA PRO A 61 4.53 -11.14 4.62
C PRO A 61 4.87 -10.09 3.56
N LEU A 62 5.95 -9.33 3.76
CA LEU A 62 6.40 -8.28 2.82
C LEU A 62 6.46 -8.77 1.36
N GLN A 63 6.68 -10.07 1.15
CA GLN A 63 6.74 -10.76 -0.14
C GLN A 63 5.43 -10.71 -0.95
N ASN A 64 4.27 -10.68 -0.28
CA ASN A 64 2.94 -10.63 -0.94
C ASN A 64 2.39 -9.20 -1.05
N CYS A 65 3.06 -8.24 -0.40
CA CYS A 65 2.73 -6.84 -0.58
C CYS A 65 3.10 -6.40 -1.99
N ARG A 66 2.28 -5.54 -2.60
CA ARG A 66 2.59 -4.88 -3.87
C ARG A 66 2.87 -3.40 -3.62
N PRO A 67 4.15 -3.00 -3.44
CA PRO A 67 4.47 -1.62 -3.16
C PRO A 67 4.31 -0.76 -4.41
N CYS A 68 3.85 0.47 -4.21
CA CYS A 68 3.63 1.42 -5.28
C CYS A 68 4.95 1.79 -5.96
N MET A 69 5.04 1.56 -7.26
CA MET A 69 6.22 1.92 -8.06
C MET A 69 6.46 3.42 -8.11
N PHE A 70 5.42 4.23 -7.92
CA PHE A 70 5.47 5.69 -7.98
C PHE A 70 5.69 6.36 -6.62
N GLU A 71 5.56 5.64 -5.51
CA GLU A 71 5.77 6.16 -4.14
C GLU A 71 7.20 5.84 -3.63
N GLN A 72 8.19 5.88 -4.53
CA GLN A 72 9.60 5.70 -4.14
C GLN A 72 10.11 6.83 -3.24
N ARG A 73 9.50 8.01 -3.36
CA ARG A 73 9.64 9.13 -2.42
C ARG A 73 8.25 9.52 -1.93
N PRO A 74 8.10 9.95 -0.67
CA PRO A 74 6.82 10.41 -0.14
C PRO A 74 6.16 11.43 -1.08
N GLY A 75 4.91 11.18 -1.47
CA GLY A 75 4.08 12.14 -2.21
C GLY A 75 4.25 12.14 -3.73
N ARG A 76 5.01 11.20 -4.30
CA ARG A 76 5.21 11.10 -5.76
C ARG A 76 4.09 10.36 -6.47
N CYS A 77 3.30 9.54 -5.77
CA CYS A 77 2.15 8.87 -6.38
C CYS A 77 0.98 9.84 -6.60
N ARG A 78 0.61 10.07 -7.87
CA ARG A 78 -0.54 10.92 -8.24
C ARG A 78 -1.89 10.40 -7.74
N LYS A 79 -2.00 9.09 -7.46
CA LYS A 79 -3.24 8.47 -6.95
C LYS A 79 -3.44 8.69 -5.44
N SER A 80 -2.40 9.12 -4.70
CA SER A 80 -2.51 9.45 -3.28
C SER A 80 -3.21 8.35 -2.46
N PHE A 81 -4.18 8.71 -1.61
CA PHE A 81 -4.98 7.78 -0.81
C PHE A 81 -5.80 6.75 -1.63
N LEU A 82 -6.07 7.01 -2.93
CA LEU A 82 -6.80 6.10 -3.82
C LEU A 82 -5.91 5.04 -4.48
N CYS A 83 -4.61 5.00 -4.17
CA CYS A 83 -3.74 4.00 -4.74
C CYS A 83 -4.01 2.60 -4.15
N ASP A 84 -4.23 1.62 -5.01
CA ASP A 84 -4.37 0.21 -4.57
C ASP A 84 -3.04 -0.44 -4.17
N PHE A 85 -1.91 0.23 -4.46
CA PHE A 85 -0.57 -0.25 -4.12
C PHE A 85 -0.08 0.36 -2.81
N CYS A 86 0.75 -0.39 -2.08
CA CYS A 86 1.22 0.01 -0.76
C CYS A 86 2.20 1.19 -0.81
N HIS A 87 1.96 2.21 0.01
CA HIS A 87 2.79 3.42 0.17
C HIS A 87 3.73 3.34 1.39
N LEU A 88 3.77 2.22 2.11
CA LEU A 88 4.70 2.02 3.23
C LEU A 88 6.14 1.85 2.71
N ALA A 89 7.11 2.16 3.56
CA ALA A 89 8.52 1.91 3.25
C ALA A 89 8.78 0.40 3.26
N HIS A 90 9.43 -0.10 2.20
CA HIS A 90 9.81 -1.51 2.08
C HIS A 90 11.34 -1.58 2.05
N PRO A 91 11.99 -1.79 3.22
CA PRO A 91 13.46 -1.77 3.31
C PRO A 91 14.14 -2.84 2.47
N ASN A 92 13.41 -3.91 2.12
CA ASN A 92 13.93 -5.06 1.37
C ASN A 92 13.65 -5.05 -0.14
N ARG A 93 13.31 -3.89 -0.73
CA ARG A 93 13.45 -3.74 -2.19
C ARG A 93 14.94 -3.68 -2.52
N GLN A 94 15.61 -4.84 -2.49
CA GLN A 94 16.83 -5.01 -3.26
C GLN A 94 16.45 -4.57 -4.68
N LYS A 95 17.12 -3.53 -5.18
CA LYS A 95 17.09 -3.27 -6.62
C LYS A 95 17.51 -4.58 -7.26
N VAL A 96 16.57 -5.30 -7.85
CA VAL A 96 16.91 -6.38 -8.76
C VAL A 96 17.68 -5.67 -9.84
N LYS A 97 19.02 -5.74 -9.78
CA LYS A 97 19.86 -5.25 -10.86
C LYS A 97 19.32 -5.99 -12.10
N PRO A 98 18.97 -5.29 -13.19
CA PRO A 98 18.63 -6.00 -14.41
C PRO A 98 19.78 -6.97 -14.65
N SER A 99 19.47 -8.27 -14.68
CA SER A 99 20.46 -9.26 -15.07
C SER A 99 20.97 -8.80 -16.43
N PRO A 100 22.30 -8.66 -16.65
CA PRO A 100 22.79 -8.37 -17.97
C PRO A 100 22.17 -9.41 -18.90
N ALA A 101 21.44 -8.94 -19.91
CA ALA A 101 20.88 -9.81 -20.92
C ALA A 101 22.02 -10.73 -21.37
N ARG A 102 21.88 -12.05 -21.17
CA ARG A 102 22.84 -13.00 -21.74
C ARG A 102 22.68 -12.83 -23.24
N GLY A 103 23.57 -12.03 -23.83
CA GLY A 103 23.65 -11.81 -25.25
C GLY A 103 23.89 -13.15 -25.91
N ILE A 104 22.85 -13.71 -26.52
CA ILE A 104 23.00 -14.65 -27.63
C ILE A 104 22.88 -13.77 -28.87
N TRP A 105 24.00 -13.17 -29.25
CA TRP A 105 24.22 -12.66 -30.59
C TRP A 105 25.43 -13.43 -31.11
N SER A 106 25.15 -14.63 -31.62
CA SER A 106 26.08 -15.38 -32.44
C SER A 106 26.14 -14.67 -33.80
N LEU A 107 27.27 -14.03 -34.07
CA LEU A 107 27.74 -13.78 -35.43
C LEU A 107 28.37 -15.05 -35.99
#